data_AF-A0A2U9IIT4-F1
#
_entry.id   AF-A0A2U9IIT4-F1
#
_cell.length_a   1.000
_cell.length_b   1.000
_cell.length_c   1.000
_cell.angle_alpha   90.00
_cell.angle_beta   90.00
_cell.angle_gamma   90.00
#
_symmetry.space_group_name_H-M   'P 1'
#
loop_
_entity.id
_entity.type
_entity.pdbx_description
1 polymer ?
#
loop_
_entity_poly.entity_id
_entity_poly.type
_entity_poly.pdbx_seq_one_letter_code
_entity_poly.pdbx_strand_id
1 'polypeptide(L)'
;MLVSGIDDGYFPVKYKGKKGKAPLVSVTYNDYKLIDVDVDFIYVDGDEATIKFNNLRRGDVSILYSIIVGGFNYIIPSGKYIIFYGKKPNITEIDRALKLHFDDKRREVILYYISNLIKVPTKKGSVYINTNLEISKAIDIIEFYQVNSKYPEPIQTAHVIGKGIGQHVNSS
;
A
#
# COMPACT_ATOMS: atom_id res chain seq x y z
N MET A 1 -4.05 13.82 -14.89
CA MET A 1 -4.57 13.21 -13.66
C MET A 1 -3.37 12.74 -12.86
N LEU A 2 -3.22 13.22 -11.64
CA LEU A 2 -2.11 12.85 -10.77
C LEU A 2 -2.40 11.52 -10.09
N VAL A 3 -1.46 10.58 -10.15
CA VAL A 3 -1.61 9.25 -9.55
C VAL A 3 -0.47 8.99 -8.58
N SER A 4 -0.83 8.64 -7.35
CA SER A 4 0.15 8.35 -6.30
C SER A 4 0.24 6.86 -6.05
N GLY A 5 1.46 6.32 -6.00
CA GLY A 5 1.74 5.00 -5.45
C GLY A 5 2.06 5.09 -3.97
N ILE A 6 1.54 4.16 -3.19
CA ILE A 6 1.68 4.11 -1.74
C ILE A 6 2.20 2.74 -1.34
N ASP A 7 3.32 2.73 -0.62
CA ASP A 7 3.89 1.51 -0.04
C ASP A 7 4.66 1.85 1.24
N ASP A 8 4.86 0.87 2.11
CA ASP A 8 5.80 0.97 3.22
C ASP A 8 7.19 0.46 2.84
N GLY A 9 8.18 0.83 3.64
CA GLY A 9 9.56 0.40 3.45
C GLY A 9 10.03 -0.68 4.40
N TYR A 10 11.30 -1.05 4.22
CA TYR A 10 11.96 -2.05 5.05
C TYR A 10 11.98 -1.64 6.53
N PHE A 11 11.75 -2.61 7.41
CA PHE A 11 11.98 -2.50 8.84
C PHE A 11 12.61 -3.79 9.42
N PRO A 12 13.52 -3.69 10.40
CA PRO A 12 14.05 -4.84 11.12
C PRO A 12 12.98 -5.58 11.94
N VAL A 13 13.11 -6.89 12.11
CA VAL A 13 12.19 -7.72 12.93
C VAL A 13 12.12 -7.22 14.38
N LYS A 14 13.22 -6.68 14.93
CA LYS A 14 13.26 -6.10 16.29
C LYS A 14 12.27 -4.95 16.50
N TYR A 15 11.74 -4.35 15.44
CA TYR A 15 10.77 -3.24 15.51
C TYR A 15 9.33 -3.71 15.69
N LYS A 16 9.02 -5.00 15.48
CA LYS A 16 7.69 -5.55 15.70
C LYS A 16 7.17 -5.28 17.11
N GLY A 17 5.85 -5.11 17.23
CA GLY A 17 5.20 -4.73 18.49
C GLY A 17 5.50 -3.28 18.90
N LYS A 18 5.44 -2.34 17.94
CA LYS A 18 5.64 -0.89 18.14
C LYS A 18 7.02 -0.47 18.67
N LYS A 19 8.06 -1.29 18.46
CA LYS A 19 9.44 -1.04 18.94
C LYS A 19 10.30 -0.20 17.99
N GLY A 20 9.77 0.13 16.82
CA GLY A 20 10.43 1.01 15.88
C GLY A 20 9.49 1.39 14.74
N LYS A 21 10.00 2.14 13.78
CA LYS A 21 9.20 2.71 12.70
C LYS A 21 9.63 2.19 11.33
N ALA A 22 8.68 2.15 10.40
CA ALA A 22 8.89 1.94 8.98
C ALA A 22 8.50 3.23 8.23
N PRO A 23 9.17 3.56 7.12
CA PRO A 23 8.72 4.67 6.28
C PRO A 23 7.42 4.29 5.58
N LEU A 24 6.50 5.23 5.47
CA LEU A 24 5.32 5.17 4.62
C LEU A 24 5.52 6.21 3.51
N VAL A 25 5.58 5.74 2.27
CA VAL A 25 6.00 6.55 1.13
C VAL A 25 4.82 6.79 0.20
N SER A 26 4.65 8.04 -0.21
CA SER A 26 3.81 8.44 -1.34
C SER A 26 4.68 8.93 -2.49
N VAL A 27 4.42 8.41 -3.68
CA VAL A 27 5.14 8.79 -4.91
C VAL A 27 4.12 9.22 -5.94
N THR A 28 4.14 10.48 -6.36
CA THR A 28 3.12 11.05 -7.24
C THR A 28 3.65 11.25 -8.65
N TYR A 29 2.91 10.70 -9.62
CA TYR A 29 3.17 10.80 -11.04
C TYR A 29 2.19 11.74 -11.73
N ASN A 30 2.70 12.48 -12.71
CA ASN A 30 1.91 13.09 -13.77
C ASN A 30 2.29 12.39 -15.09
N ASP A 31 1.38 11.56 -15.60
CA ASP A 31 1.67 10.59 -16.65
C ASP A 31 2.93 9.77 -16.29
N TYR A 32 3.94 9.68 -17.15
CA TYR A 32 5.15 8.90 -16.87
C TYR A 32 6.21 9.67 -16.08
N LYS A 33 5.93 10.90 -15.66
CA LYS A 33 6.89 11.74 -14.91
C LYS A 33 6.62 11.67 -13.42
N LEU A 34 7.63 11.29 -12.66
CA LEU A 34 7.65 11.46 -11.21
C LEU A 34 7.73 12.97 -10.87
N ILE A 35 6.75 13.49 -10.12
CA ILE A 35 6.66 14.93 -9.81
C ILE A 35 6.75 15.26 -8.31
N ASP A 36 6.43 14.32 -7.42
CA ASP A 36 6.53 14.52 -5.96
C ASP A 36 6.81 13.19 -5.25
N VAL A 37 7.53 13.28 -4.14
CA VAL A 37 7.75 12.18 -3.19
C VAL A 37 7.53 12.74 -1.80
N ASP A 38 6.65 12.10 -1.05
CA ASP A 38 6.38 12.45 0.34
C ASP A 38 6.55 11.23 1.24
N VAL A 39 7.11 11.44 2.43
CA VAL A 39 7.48 10.35 3.34
C VAL A 39 7.11 10.74 4.76
N ASP A 40 6.43 9.83 5.45
CA ASP A 40 6.24 9.87 6.90
C ASP A 40 6.71 8.53 7.50
N PHE A 41 6.66 8.40 8.82
CA PHE A 41 7.05 7.20 9.54
C PHE A 41 5.91 6.70 10.42
N ILE A 42 5.64 5.40 10.31
CA ILE A 42 4.63 4.67 11.08
C ILE A 42 5.32 3.65 11.98
N TYR A 43 4.80 3.44 13.19
CA TYR A 43 5.20 2.34 14.05
C TYR A 43 4.86 1.01 13.39
N VAL A 44 5.81 0.09 13.46
CA VAL A 44 5.60 -1.30 13.04
C VAL A 44 4.58 -1.93 13.98
N ASP A 45 3.55 -2.55 13.43
CA ASP A 45 2.38 -3.07 14.15
C ASP A 45 1.57 -2.00 14.91
N GLY A 46 1.73 -0.73 14.53
CA GLY A 46 0.96 0.41 15.02
C GLY A 46 -0.52 0.40 14.58
N ASP A 47 -1.19 1.52 14.76
CA ASP A 47 -2.61 1.76 14.44
C ASP A 47 -2.87 3.16 13.86
N GLU A 48 -1.80 3.92 13.63
CA GLU A 48 -1.81 5.31 13.17
C GLU A 48 -1.57 5.48 11.67
N ALA A 49 -1.32 4.41 10.91
CA ALA A 49 -0.97 4.53 9.49
C ALA A 49 -2.06 5.21 8.66
N THR A 50 -3.34 5.06 9.04
CA THR A 50 -4.44 5.80 8.41
C THR A 50 -4.29 7.33 8.57
N ILE A 51 -3.91 7.81 9.76
CA ILE A 51 -3.71 9.24 10.01
C ILE A 51 -2.52 9.73 9.20
N LYS A 52 -1.42 8.97 9.22
CA LYS A 52 -0.19 9.28 8.48
C LYS A 52 -0.42 9.34 6.97
N PHE A 53 -1.14 8.36 6.43
CA PHE A 53 -1.56 8.34 5.03
C PHE A 53 -2.39 9.57 4.63
N ASN A 54 -3.29 10.05 5.50
CA ASN A 54 -4.09 11.24 5.22
C ASN A 54 -3.27 12.54 5.22
N ASN A 55 -2.13 12.57 5.90
CA ASN A 55 -1.24 13.72 5.94
C ASN A 55 -0.25 13.77 4.78
N LEU A 56 -0.01 12.64 4.11
CA LEU A 56 0.86 12.59 2.93
C LEU A 56 0.25 13.38 1.78
N ARG A 57 1.09 14.14 1.08
CA ARG A 57 0.73 14.74 -0.21
C ARG A 57 0.46 13.62 -1.22
N ARG A 58 -0.70 13.70 -1.87
CA ARG A 58 -1.18 12.70 -2.83
C ARG A 58 -1.88 13.39 -4.00
N GLY A 59 -1.89 12.72 -5.14
CA GLY A 59 -2.62 13.12 -6.33
C GLY A 59 -4.11 12.77 -6.27
N ASP A 60 -4.74 12.80 -7.44
CA ASP A 60 -6.18 12.57 -7.61
C ASP A 60 -6.61 11.13 -7.27
N VAL A 61 -5.73 10.15 -7.51
CA VAL A 61 -5.97 8.72 -7.27
C VAL A 61 -4.77 8.10 -6.56
N SER A 62 -5.01 7.33 -5.50
CA SER A 62 -3.98 6.58 -4.78
C SER A 62 -4.03 5.09 -5.13
N ILE A 63 -2.92 4.53 -5.60
CA ILE A 63 -2.73 3.08 -5.74
C ILE A 63 -1.95 2.60 -4.51
N LEU A 64 -2.56 1.78 -3.67
CA LEU A 64 -1.94 1.20 -2.48
C LEU A 64 -1.44 -0.21 -2.82
N TYR A 65 -0.17 -0.51 -2.53
CA TYR A 65 0.37 -1.86 -2.68
C TYR A 65 -0.32 -2.88 -1.76
N SER A 66 -0.77 -2.43 -0.60
CA SER A 66 -1.50 -3.25 0.37
C SER A 66 -2.29 -2.34 1.31
N ILE A 67 -3.37 -2.85 1.90
CA ILE A 67 -4.07 -2.17 2.99
C ILE A 67 -3.29 -2.27 4.31
N ILE A 68 -2.50 -3.33 4.43
CA ILE A 68 -1.62 -3.63 5.56
C ILE A 68 -0.24 -3.04 5.24
N VAL A 69 0.29 -2.25 6.16
CA VAL A 69 1.60 -1.58 6.06
C VAL A 69 2.34 -1.70 7.40
N GLY A 70 3.67 -1.63 7.38
CA GLY A 70 4.49 -1.62 8.59
C GLY A 70 4.21 -2.82 9.50
N GLY A 71 4.20 -4.04 8.96
CA GLY A 71 3.79 -5.24 9.71
C GLY A 71 2.27 -5.43 9.65
N PHE A 72 1.57 -5.17 10.76
CA PHE A 72 0.09 -5.18 10.86
C PHE A 72 -0.52 -3.81 11.21
N ASN A 73 0.16 -2.71 10.89
CA ASN A 73 -0.50 -1.39 10.82
C ASN A 73 -1.37 -1.36 9.56
N TYR A 74 -2.31 -0.42 9.46
CA TYR A 74 -3.28 -0.43 8.36
C TYR A 74 -3.77 0.95 7.95
N ILE A 75 -4.12 1.06 6.68
CA ILE A 75 -4.68 2.26 6.08
C ILE A 75 -6.18 2.05 5.87
N ILE A 76 -7.00 3.04 6.23
CA ILE A 76 -8.35 3.18 5.69
C ILE A 76 -8.24 4.21 4.57
N PRO A 77 -8.43 3.83 3.28
CA PRO A 77 -8.18 4.73 2.17
C PRO A 77 -9.20 5.87 2.18
N SER A 78 -8.73 7.07 1.82
CA SER A 78 -9.53 8.27 1.64
C SER A 78 -9.32 8.81 0.22
N GLY A 79 -10.36 9.47 -0.31
CA GLY A 79 -10.38 9.91 -1.71
C GLY A 79 -10.61 8.76 -2.69
N LYS A 80 -10.13 8.91 -3.93
CA LYS A 80 -10.20 7.85 -4.95
C LYS A 80 -9.00 6.91 -4.77
N TYR A 81 -9.27 5.61 -4.69
CA TYR A 81 -8.21 4.65 -4.39
C TYR A 81 -8.32 3.36 -5.19
N ILE A 82 -7.19 2.67 -5.34
CA ILE A 82 -7.06 1.31 -5.85
C ILE A 82 -6.14 0.56 -4.90
N ILE A 83 -6.66 -0.39 -4.14
CA ILE A 83 -5.82 -1.37 -3.43
C ILE A 83 -5.44 -2.43 -4.45
N PHE A 84 -4.14 -2.63 -4.66
CA PHE A 84 -3.61 -3.46 -5.74
C PHE A 84 -2.83 -4.65 -5.19
N TYR A 85 -3.19 -5.87 -5.61
CA TYR A 85 -2.40 -7.07 -5.35
C TYR A 85 -2.07 -7.80 -6.66
N GLY A 86 -0.76 -8.01 -6.89
CA GLY A 86 -0.29 -8.80 -8.03
C GLY A 86 -0.63 -10.29 -7.94
N LYS A 87 -0.93 -10.80 -6.73
CA LYS A 87 -1.36 -12.18 -6.45
C LYS A 87 -2.41 -12.18 -5.35
N LYS A 88 -3.29 -13.19 -5.31
CA LYS A 88 -4.32 -13.28 -4.26
C LYS A 88 -3.64 -13.42 -2.89
N PRO A 89 -3.92 -12.54 -1.92
CA PRO A 89 -3.41 -12.71 -0.55
C PRO A 89 -4.04 -13.93 0.13
N ASN A 90 -3.27 -14.58 1.02
CA ASN A 90 -3.75 -15.70 1.83
C ASN A 90 -4.54 -15.18 3.04
N ILE A 91 -5.85 -15.00 2.86
CA ILE A 91 -6.74 -14.44 3.89
C ILE A 91 -6.71 -15.27 5.18
N THR A 92 -6.61 -16.60 5.08
CA THR A 92 -6.57 -17.50 6.24
C THR A 92 -5.33 -17.27 7.10
N GLU A 93 -4.16 -17.10 6.48
CA GLU A 93 -2.93 -16.81 7.21
C GLU A 93 -2.95 -15.41 7.84
N ILE A 94 -3.48 -14.43 7.11
CA ILE A 94 -3.66 -13.06 7.61
C ILE A 94 -4.59 -13.05 8.83
N ASP A 95 -5.77 -13.68 8.73
CA ASP A 95 -6.74 -13.78 9.84
C ASP A 95 -6.14 -14.50 11.06
N ARG A 96 -5.40 -15.59 10.84
CA ARG A 96 -4.73 -16.32 11.91
C ARG A 96 -3.70 -15.45 12.63
N ALA A 97 -2.83 -14.76 11.90
CA ALA A 97 -1.82 -13.89 12.50
C ALA A 97 -2.45 -12.72 13.26
N LEU A 98 -3.52 -12.14 12.70
CA LEU A 98 -4.29 -11.08 13.35
C LEU A 98 -4.88 -11.55 14.70
N LYS A 99 -5.56 -12.71 14.71
CA LYS A 99 -6.14 -13.30 15.93
C LYS A 99 -5.10 -13.62 17.01
N LEU A 100 -3.89 -14.00 16.61
CA LEU A 100 -2.82 -14.41 17.54
C LEU A 100 -2.12 -13.22 18.21
N HIS A 101 -2.04 -12.08 17.52
CA HIS A 101 -1.17 -10.98 17.93
C HIS A 101 -1.90 -9.68 18.25
N PHE A 102 -3.18 -9.55 17.88
CA PHE A 102 -3.93 -8.31 18.03
C PHE A 102 -5.36 -8.57 18.50
N ASP A 103 -5.79 -7.81 19.51
CA ASP A 103 -7.14 -7.82 20.05
C ASP A 103 -7.76 -6.41 19.89
N ASP A 104 -7.78 -5.94 18.64
CA ASP A 104 -8.36 -4.63 18.29
C ASP A 104 -9.06 -4.66 16.92
N LYS A 105 -9.65 -3.52 16.54
CA LYS A 105 -10.44 -3.36 15.32
C LYS A 105 -9.68 -3.62 14.02
N ARG A 106 -8.34 -3.68 14.02
CA ARG A 106 -7.55 -3.83 12.78
C ARG A 106 -7.92 -5.10 12.04
N ARG A 107 -8.26 -6.17 12.79
CA ARG A 107 -8.65 -7.44 12.18
C ARG A 107 -9.88 -7.27 11.30
N GLU A 108 -10.92 -6.64 11.83
CA GLU A 108 -12.16 -6.37 11.10
C GLU A 108 -11.90 -5.52 9.86
N VAL A 109 -11.15 -4.42 10.02
CA VAL A 109 -10.85 -3.47 8.93
C VAL A 109 -10.04 -4.13 7.82
N ILE A 110 -8.94 -4.80 8.16
CA ILE A 110 -8.07 -5.46 7.18
C ILE A 110 -8.85 -6.53 6.41
N LEU A 111 -9.61 -7.38 7.11
CA LEU A 111 -10.38 -8.44 6.47
C LEU A 111 -11.51 -7.89 5.59
N TYR A 112 -12.14 -6.78 5.97
CA TYR A 112 -13.12 -6.10 5.13
C TYR A 112 -12.53 -5.75 3.75
N TYR A 113 -11.38 -5.09 3.69
CA TYR A 113 -10.80 -4.70 2.40
C TYR A 113 -10.27 -5.89 1.59
N ILE A 114 -9.57 -6.82 2.24
CA ILE A 114 -8.94 -7.95 1.57
C ILE A 114 -9.97 -8.96 1.04
N SER A 115 -11.08 -9.16 1.77
CA SER A 115 -12.12 -10.10 1.34
C SER A 115 -12.96 -9.57 0.16
N ASN A 116 -12.99 -8.25 -0.03
CA ASN A 116 -13.67 -7.58 -1.14
C ASN A 116 -12.76 -7.38 -2.38
N LEU A 117 -11.60 -8.03 -2.44
CA LEU A 117 -10.76 -8.02 -3.63
C LEU A 117 -11.43 -8.79 -4.78
N ILE A 118 -11.57 -8.15 -5.94
CA ILE A 118 -12.02 -8.78 -7.18
C ILE A 118 -10.83 -9.08 -8.09
N LYS A 119 -10.92 -10.17 -8.85
CA LYS A 119 -9.91 -10.51 -9.87
C LYS A 119 -10.26 -9.80 -11.18
N VAL A 120 -9.32 -9.06 -11.75
CA VAL A 120 -9.50 -8.36 -13.03
C VAL A 120 -8.38 -8.71 -14.02
N PRO A 121 -8.67 -8.83 -15.33
CA PRO A 121 -7.63 -8.96 -16.34
C PRO A 121 -6.93 -7.61 -16.58
N THR A 122 -5.64 -7.65 -16.91
CA THR A 122 -4.86 -6.50 -17.38
C THR A 122 -3.93 -6.94 -18.51
N LYS A 123 -3.36 -5.99 -19.26
CA LYS A 123 -2.30 -6.21 -20.25
C LYS A 123 -1.10 -7.03 -19.75
N LYS A 124 -0.82 -7.03 -18.45
CA LYS A 124 0.29 -7.80 -17.83
C LYS A 124 -0.21 -8.97 -16.97
N GLY A 125 -1.40 -9.50 -17.27
CA GLY A 125 -2.01 -10.66 -16.62
C GLY A 125 -3.04 -10.28 -15.53
N SER A 126 -3.69 -11.27 -14.92
CA SER A 126 -4.75 -10.98 -13.94
C SER A 126 -4.19 -10.48 -12.61
N VAL A 127 -4.79 -9.42 -12.06
CA VAL A 127 -4.48 -8.83 -10.75
C VAL A 127 -5.71 -8.89 -9.85
N TYR A 128 -5.54 -8.55 -8.58
CA TYR A 128 -6.63 -8.46 -7.60
C TYR A 128 -6.74 -7.03 -7.09
N ILE A 129 -7.94 -6.45 -7.11
CA ILE A 129 -8.15 -5.06 -6.72
C ILE A 129 -9.35 -4.88 -5.82
N ASN A 130 -9.31 -3.86 -4.96
CA ASN A 130 -10.46 -3.29 -4.26
C ASN A 130 -10.39 -1.77 -4.46
N THR A 131 -11.48 -1.17 -4.95
CA THR A 131 -11.49 0.23 -5.36
C THR A 131 -12.89 0.82 -5.19
N ASN A 132 -12.96 2.14 -5.00
CA ASN A 132 -14.19 2.91 -5.08
C ASN A 132 -14.41 3.57 -6.45
N LEU A 133 -13.57 3.27 -7.43
CA LEU A 133 -13.72 3.71 -8.82
C LEU A 133 -14.59 2.73 -9.61
N GLU A 134 -15.06 3.17 -10.77
CA GLU A 134 -15.54 2.25 -11.79
C GLU A 134 -14.43 1.27 -12.17
N ILE A 135 -14.76 -0.03 -12.28
CA ILE A 135 -13.78 -1.09 -12.50
C ILE A 135 -13.01 -0.87 -13.82
N SER A 136 -13.70 -0.44 -14.89
CA SER A 136 -13.09 -0.08 -16.18
C SER A 136 -12.01 0.99 -15.99
N LYS A 137 -12.33 2.06 -15.25
CA LYS A 137 -11.41 3.15 -14.98
C LYS A 137 -10.21 2.72 -14.14
N ALA A 138 -10.42 1.86 -13.15
CA ALA A 138 -9.32 1.31 -12.36
C ALA A 138 -8.36 0.46 -13.21
N ILE A 139 -8.91 -0.36 -14.13
CA ILE A 139 -8.12 -1.16 -15.08
C ILE A 139 -7.31 -0.23 -16.00
N ASP A 140 -7.92 0.80 -16.58
CA ASP A 140 -7.21 1.75 -17.45
C ASP A 140 -6.03 2.41 -16.75
N ILE A 141 -6.21 2.83 -15.49
CA ILE A 141 -5.16 3.45 -14.68
C ILE A 141 -4.04 2.45 -14.41
N ILE A 142 -4.38 1.23 -13.97
CA ILE A 142 -3.40 0.17 -13.70
C ILE A 142 -2.59 -0.12 -14.96
N GLU A 143 -3.25 -0.34 -16.09
CA GLU A 143 -2.61 -0.69 -17.35
C GLU A 143 -1.73 0.42 -17.90
N PHE A 144 -2.15 1.68 -17.76
CA PHE A 144 -1.36 2.84 -18.16
C PHE A 144 0.01 2.85 -17.44
N TYR A 145 0.01 2.53 -16.14
CA TYR A 145 1.22 2.48 -15.34
C TYR A 145 1.94 1.12 -15.35
N GLN A 146 1.42 0.10 -16.01
CA GLN A 146 2.06 -1.21 -16.17
C GLN A 146 3.06 -1.19 -17.36
N VAL A 147 4.12 -0.39 -17.23
CA VAL A 147 5.09 -0.20 -18.32
C VAL A 147 5.88 -1.49 -18.57
N ASN A 148 6.71 -1.88 -17.61
CA ASN A 148 7.63 -3.02 -17.76
C ASN A 148 7.22 -4.25 -16.95
N SER A 149 6.38 -4.07 -15.93
CA SER A 149 6.02 -5.13 -15.00
C SER A 149 4.51 -5.24 -14.79
N LYS A 150 4.09 -6.29 -14.08
CA LYS A 150 2.71 -6.46 -13.62
C LYS A 150 2.29 -5.40 -12.60
N TYR A 151 3.23 -4.76 -11.91
CA TYR A 151 2.96 -3.76 -10.89
C TYR A 151 3.02 -2.36 -11.51
N PRO A 152 2.02 -1.49 -11.25
CA PRO A 152 2.09 -0.09 -11.67
C PRO A 152 3.37 0.61 -11.21
N GLU A 153 4.01 1.39 -12.08
CA GLU A 153 5.24 2.14 -11.76
C GLU A 153 5.15 3.01 -10.50
N PRO A 154 4.01 3.67 -10.15
CA PRO A 154 3.92 4.45 -8.92
C PRO A 154 4.18 3.62 -7.65
N ILE A 155 3.59 2.41 -7.54
CA ILE A 155 3.81 1.55 -6.36
C ILE A 155 5.19 0.88 -6.38
N GLN A 156 5.73 0.55 -7.57
CA GLN A 156 7.11 0.04 -7.66
C GLN A 156 8.12 1.09 -7.19
N THR A 157 7.91 2.35 -7.56
CA THR A 157 8.80 3.45 -7.16
C THR A 157 8.67 3.75 -5.67
N ALA A 158 7.45 3.75 -5.12
CA ALA A 158 7.24 3.84 -3.68
C ALA A 158 7.95 2.72 -2.92
N HIS A 159 7.89 1.48 -3.42
CA HIS A 159 8.58 0.33 -2.85
C HIS A 159 10.11 0.51 -2.82
N VAL A 160 10.70 0.93 -3.94
CA VAL A 160 12.15 1.13 -4.06
C VAL A 160 12.63 2.24 -3.11
N ILE A 161 11.93 3.36 -3.07
CA ILE A 161 12.25 4.48 -2.18
C ILE A 161 12.08 4.07 -0.72
N GLY A 162 10.95 3.45 -0.36
CA GLY A 162 10.67 2.99 1.00
C GLY A 162 11.70 1.99 1.49
N LYS A 163 12.06 1.01 0.65
CA LYS A 163 13.14 0.07 0.96
C LYS A 163 14.48 0.79 1.19
N GLY A 164 14.85 1.71 0.31
CA GLY A 164 16.08 2.48 0.43
C GLY A 164 16.15 3.27 1.74
N ILE A 165 15.10 4.02 2.07
CA ILE A 165 15.00 4.79 3.33
C ILE A 165 15.07 3.85 4.53
N GLY A 166 14.22 2.82 4.55
CA GLY A 166 14.12 1.89 5.67
C GLY A 166 15.44 1.16 5.96
N GLN A 167 16.22 0.83 4.94
CA GLN A 167 17.52 0.18 5.12
C GLN A 167 18.58 1.11 5.72
N HIS A 168 18.59 2.40 5.36
CA HIS A 168 19.65 3.31 5.80
C HIS A 168 19.32 4.05 7.10
N VAL A 169 18.04 4.33 7.37
CA VAL A 169 17.61 5.00 8.60
C VAL A 169 17.58 4.03 9.79
N ASN A 170 17.28 2.75 9.56
CA ASN A 170 17.17 1.75 10.64
C ASN A 170 18.49 1.01 10.93
N SER A 171 19.57 1.36 10.24
CA SER A 171 20.93 0.81 10.43
C SER A 171 21.76 1.59 11.46
N SER A 172 21.16 2.56 12.16
CA SER A 172 21.74 3.26 13.30
C SER A 172 21.29 2.64 14.62
#